data_AF-A0A238HJP4-F1
#
_entry.id   AF-A0A238HJP4-F1
#
_cell.length_a   1.000
_cell.length_b   1.000
_cell.length_c   1.000
_cell.angle_alpha   90.00
_cell.angle_beta   90.00
_cell.angle_gamma   90.00
#
_symmetry.space_group_name_H-M   'P 1'
#
loop_
_entity.id
_entity.type
_entity.pdbx_description
1 polymer ?
#
loop_
_entity_poly.entity_id
_entity_poly.type
_entity_poly.pdbx_seq_one_letter_code
_entity_poly.pdbx_strand_id
1 'polypeptide(L)'
;MGSVFLHLATGGITRAGIETSHEGNGSWRIALMGTAQGDINQARHEQLMTVSAASVWTKAYGSLHDYFTRRNEFAVQATDNGYTRLPNGLILQWGSFYYNDLPSWNNTFDITYPIAFPNKVLSVVACGAGYQGTPTNAATLRNHNFTAYVREMYAGAEAGGVRWFAIGF
;
A
#
# COMPACT_ATOMS: atom_id res chain seq x y z
N MET A 1 -14.89 -28.87 26.54
CA MET A 1 -13.96 -28.13 25.67
C MET A 1 -12.57 -28.37 26.21
N GLY A 2 -11.61 -28.83 25.41
CA GLY A 2 -10.28 -29.19 25.91
C GLY A 2 -9.23 -28.92 24.84
N SER A 3 -8.05 -28.50 25.30
CA SER A 3 -6.86 -28.42 24.46
C SER A 3 -6.07 -29.72 24.55
N VAL A 4 -5.43 -30.11 23.46
CA VAL A 4 -4.44 -31.19 23.46
C VAL A 4 -3.08 -30.61 23.13
N PHE A 5 -2.07 -31.05 23.88
CA PHE A 5 -0.69 -30.59 23.71
C PHE A 5 0.22 -31.77 23.43
N LEU A 6 0.95 -31.67 22.32
CA LEU A 6 2.13 -32.50 22.08
C LEU A 6 3.36 -31.63 22.28
N HIS A 7 4.29 -32.07 23.12
CA HIS A 7 5.53 -31.33 23.37
C HIS A 7 6.77 -32.17 23.09
N LEU A 8 7.84 -31.49 22.67
CA LEU A 8 9.19 -32.01 22.53
C LEU A 8 10.03 -31.41 23.64
N ALA A 9 10.72 -32.26 24.41
CA ALA A 9 11.56 -31.82 25.52
C ALA A 9 13.03 -32.20 25.31
N THR A 10 13.93 -31.38 25.83
CA THR A 10 15.38 -31.65 25.84
C THR A 10 15.94 -31.27 27.20
N GLY A 11 16.54 -32.24 27.90
CA GLY A 11 16.99 -32.05 29.29
C GLY A 11 15.84 -31.81 30.27
N GLY A 12 14.68 -32.43 30.04
CA GLY A 12 13.47 -32.25 30.88
C GLY A 12 12.73 -30.92 30.69
N ILE A 13 13.18 -30.07 29.78
CA ILE A 13 12.58 -28.76 29.49
C ILE A 13 11.85 -28.83 28.14
N THR A 14 10.58 -28.42 28.09
CA THR A 14 9.81 -28.29 26.83
C THR A 14 10.44 -27.25 25.91
N ARG A 15 10.81 -27.68 24.70
CA ARG A 15 11.49 -26.87 23.67
C ARG A 15 10.60 -26.42 22.53
N ALA A 16 9.66 -27.27 22.17
CA ALA A 16 8.71 -27.01 21.10
C ALA A 16 7.43 -27.80 21.35
N GLY A 17 6.35 -27.42 20.68
CA GLY A 17 5.11 -28.15 20.78
C GLY A 17 4.07 -27.73 19.76
N ILE A 18 3.02 -28.54 19.71
CA ILE A 18 1.81 -28.28 18.95
C ILE A 18 0.65 -28.32 19.93
N GLU A 19 -0.11 -27.23 20.01
CA GLU A 19 -1.39 -27.17 20.70
C GLU A 19 -2.51 -27.21 19.68
N THR A 20 -3.51 -28.04 19.92
CA THR A 20 -4.84 -27.88 19.32
C THR A 20 -5.82 -27.43 20.40
N SER A 21 -6.56 -26.36 20.16
CA SER A 21 -7.56 -25.88 21.12
C SER A 21 -8.87 -25.50 20.45
N HIS A 22 -9.95 -25.70 21.20
CA HIS A 22 -11.30 -25.38 20.79
C HIS A 22 -11.65 -23.95 21.25
N GLU A 23 -12.02 -23.09 20.31
CA GLU A 23 -12.27 -21.65 20.55
C GLU A 23 -13.77 -21.32 20.70
N GLY A 24 -14.65 -22.33 20.74
CA GLY A 24 -16.09 -22.15 20.78
C GLY A 24 -16.73 -22.17 19.38
N ASN A 25 -18.04 -22.39 19.32
CA ASN A 25 -18.83 -22.39 18.08
C ASN A 25 -18.27 -23.29 16.96
N GLY A 26 -17.69 -24.44 17.30
CA GLY A 26 -17.09 -25.37 16.33
C GLY A 26 -15.76 -24.88 15.72
N SER A 27 -15.23 -23.75 16.21
CA SER A 27 -13.95 -23.21 15.78
C SER A 27 -12.79 -23.86 16.53
N TRP A 28 -11.70 -24.10 15.80
CA TRP A 28 -10.47 -24.71 16.30
C TRP A 28 -9.26 -23.88 15.87
N ARG A 29 -8.25 -23.83 16.74
CA ARG A 29 -6.92 -23.33 16.39
C ARG A 29 -5.86 -24.42 16.57
N ILE A 30 -4.83 -24.34 15.74
CA ILE A 30 -3.59 -25.10 15.89
C ILE A 30 -2.47 -24.09 16.10
N ALA A 31 -1.72 -24.21 17.19
CA ALA A 31 -0.59 -23.34 17.50
C ALA A 31 0.73 -24.12 17.53
N LEU A 32 1.76 -23.60 16.86
CA LEU A 32 3.14 -24.07 16.95
C LEU A 32 3.87 -23.23 18.00
N MET A 33 4.53 -23.88 18.95
CA MET A 33 5.21 -23.23 20.08
C MET A 33 6.70 -23.56 20.09
N GLY A 34 7.52 -22.65 20.60
CA GLY A 34 8.95 -22.84 20.80
C GLY A 34 9.49 -22.14 22.05
N THR A 35 10.64 -22.54 22.57
CA THR A 35 11.34 -21.80 23.63
C THR A 35 11.89 -20.49 23.09
N ALA A 36 11.73 -19.41 23.86
CA ALA A 36 12.28 -18.11 23.52
C ALA A 36 13.81 -18.09 23.53
N GLN A 37 14.40 -17.26 22.66
CA GLN A 37 15.86 -17.09 22.60
C GLN A 37 16.39 -16.52 23.91
N GLY A 38 17.37 -17.18 24.51
CA GLY A 38 17.97 -16.80 25.80
C GLY A 38 17.36 -17.51 27.03
N ASP A 39 16.21 -18.14 26.89
CA ASP A 39 15.52 -18.84 27.98
C ASP A 39 15.83 -20.34 28.01
N ILE A 40 17.09 -20.71 27.77
CA ILE A 40 17.51 -22.11 27.64
C ILE A 40 17.31 -22.94 28.92
N ASN A 41 17.09 -22.33 30.08
CA ASN A 41 16.92 -23.02 31.35
C ASN A 41 15.51 -22.89 31.95
N GLN A 42 14.54 -22.29 31.24
CA GLN A 42 13.18 -22.10 31.75
C GLN A 42 12.15 -22.89 30.91
N ALA A 43 11.11 -23.44 31.55
CA ALA A 43 10.01 -24.17 30.89
C ALA A 43 9.02 -23.24 30.15
N ARG A 44 9.43 -22.00 29.84
CA ARG A 44 8.61 -21.02 29.15
C ARG A 44 8.65 -21.29 27.66
N HIS A 45 7.49 -21.55 27.08
CA HIS A 45 7.31 -21.65 25.63
C HIS A 45 6.45 -20.50 25.14
N GLU A 46 6.59 -20.19 23.88
CA GLU A 46 6.07 -19.01 23.24
C GLU A 46 5.41 -19.41 21.92
N GLN A 47 4.20 -18.92 21.67
CA GLN A 47 3.44 -19.22 20.45
C GLN A 47 4.11 -18.55 19.24
N LEU A 48 4.57 -19.33 18.26
CA LEU A 48 5.27 -18.85 17.07
C LEU A 48 4.33 -18.61 15.90
N MET A 49 3.37 -19.52 15.70
CA MET A 49 2.43 -19.51 14.59
C MET A 49 1.09 -20.12 15.03
N THR A 50 0.00 -19.59 14.49
CA THR A 50 -1.37 -20.09 14.69
C THR A 50 -2.04 -20.25 13.34
N VAL A 51 -2.71 -21.38 13.13
CA VAL A 51 -3.58 -21.62 11.98
C VAL A 51 -4.99 -21.89 12.50
N SER A 52 -5.95 -21.19 11.92
CA SER A 52 -7.38 -21.40 12.13
C SER A 52 -8.09 -21.46 10.77
N ALA A 53 -9.36 -21.85 10.77
CA ALA A 53 -10.17 -21.88 9.55
C ALA A 53 -10.26 -20.51 8.85
N ALA A 54 -10.11 -19.41 9.59
CA ALA A 54 -10.29 -18.05 9.08
C ALA A 54 -8.98 -17.27 8.92
N SER A 55 -7.90 -17.65 9.60
CA SER A 55 -6.68 -16.86 9.62
C SER A 55 -5.43 -17.68 9.94
N VAL A 56 -4.29 -17.17 9.47
CA VAL A 56 -2.96 -17.58 9.90
C VAL A 56 -2.29 -16.39 10.57
N TRP A 57 -1.91 -16.54 11.84
CA TRP A 57 -1.18 -15.53 12.61
C TRP A 57 0.23 -16.02 12.88
N THR A 58 1.23 -15.18 12.65
CA THR A 58 2.63 -15.46 13.02
C THR A 58 3.13 -14.34 13.91
N LYS A 59 4.02 -14.62 14.87
CA LYS A 59 4.74 -13.55 15.58
C LYS A 59 5.38 -12.63 14.53
N ALA A 60 5.19 -11.33 14.70
CA ALA A 60 5.25 -10.25 13.70
C ALA A 60 6.54 -10.08 12.84
N TYR A 61 7.45 -11.07 12.81
CA TYR A 61 8.68 -11.08 12.02
C TYR A 61 8.88 -12.38 11.20
N GLY A 62 7.79 -13.07 10.84
CA GLY A 62 7.83 -14.27 10.01
C GLY A 62 7.76 -13.98 8.50
N SER A 63 8.46 -14.79 7.69
CA SER A 63 8.57 -14.66 6.23
C SER A 63 7.23 -14.64 5.47
N LEU A 64 6.15 -15.19 6.02
CA LEU A 64 4.80 -15.10 5.43
C LEU A 64 4.13 -13.75 5.70
N HIS A 65 4.27 -13.18 6.90
CA HIS A 65 3.78 -11.83 7.20
C HIS A 65 4.53 -10.81 6.32
N ASP A 66 5.86 -10.94 6.25
CA ASP A 66 6.67 -10.15 5.35
C ASP A 66 6.36 -10.42 3.87
N TYR A 67 6.00 -11.63 3.46
CA TYR A 67 5.60 -11.91 2.08
C TYR A 67 4.32 -11.17 1.68
N PHE A 68 3.30 -11.13 2.56
CA PHE A 68 2.05 -10.42 2.29
C PHE A 68 2.13 -8.91 2.54
N THR A 69 3.02 -8.45 3.42
CA THR A 69 3.15 -7.02 3.78
C THR A 69 4.26 -6.29 3.01
N ARG A 70 5.37 -6.97 2.62
CA ARG A 70 6.47 -6.36 1.84
C ARG A 70 6.24 -6.36 0.35
N ARG A 71 5.39 -7.25 -0.15
CA ARG A 71 4.83 -7.03 -1.47
C ARG A 71 3.95 -5.80 -1.34
N ASN A 72 4.48 -4.65 -1.76
CA ASN A 72 3.81 -3.35 -1.89
C ASN A 72 2.58 -3.40 -2.84
N GLU A 73 1.97 -4.58 -3.02
CA GLU A 73 0.83 -4.92 -3.87
C GLU A 73 -0.45 -4.18 -3.49
N PHE A 74 -0.46 -3.49 -2.34
CA PHE A 74 -1.52 -2.57 -1.91
C PHE A 74 -0.98 -1.31 -1.22
N ALA A 75 0.24 -0.88 -1.54
CA ALA A 75 0.77 0.35 -0.95
C ALA A 75 -0.09 1.54 -1.38
N VAL A 76 -0.65 2.27 -0.40
CA VAL A 76 -1.51 3.43 -0.63
C VAL A 76 -0.96 4.66 0.09
N GLN A 77 -0.97 5.79 -0.60
CA GLN A 77 -0.78 7.11 -0.01
C GLN A 77 -2.05 7.92 -0.26
N ALA A 78 -2.93 7.96 0.73
CA ALA A 78 -4.24 8.62 0.65
C ALA A 78 -4.14 10.12 0.99
N THR A 79 -3.39 10.86 0.17
CA THR A 79 -3.29 12.32 0.21
C THR A 79 -3.95 12.94 -1.03
N ASP A 80 -4.13 14.27 -1.05
CA ASP A 80 -4.70 14.99 -2.19
C ASP A 80 -3.99 14.67 -3.52
N ASN A 81 -2.66 14.57 -3.46
CA ASN A 81 -1.82 13.98 -4.51
C ASN A 81 -1.36 12.61 -4.01
N GLY A 82 -1.96 11.54 -4.50
CA GLY A 82 -1.85 10.21 -3.91
C GLY A 82 -1.67 9.11 -4.94
N TYR A 83 -1.43 7.91 -4.43
CA TYR A 83 -1.31 6.72 -5.26
C TYR A 83 -1.83 5.47 -4.54
N THR A 84 -2.17 4.46 -5.34
CA THR A 84 -2.27 3.07 -4.89
C THR A 84 -1.55 2.14 -5.86
N ARG A 85 -0.87 1.14 -5.33
CA ARG A 85 -0.29 0.03 -6.10
C ARG A 85 -1.27 -1.14 -6.07
N LEU A 86 -1.39 -1.82 -7.20
CA LEU A 86 -2.22 -3.01 -7.37
C LEU A 86 -1.35 -4.27 -7.41
N PRO A 87 -1.91 -5.46 -7.08
CA PRO A 87 -1.12 -6.70 -7.01
C PRO A 87 -0.52 -7.15 -8.33
N ASN A 88 -1.10 -6.71 -9.45
CA ASN A 88 -0.61 -7.00 -10.79
C ASN A 88 0.53 -6.08 -11.23
N GLY A 89 1.04 -5.22 -10.35
CA GLY A 89 2.12 -4.27 -10.63
C GLY A 89 1.63 -2.93 -11.19
N LEU A 90 0.35 -2.77 -11.49
CA LEU A 90 -0.20 -1.47 -11.89
C LEU A 90 -0.16 -0.49 -10.72
N ILE A 91 0.01 0.78 -11.06
CA ILE A 91 0.01 1.90 -10.15
C ILE A 91 -1.06 2.86 -10.66
N LEU A 92 -1.97 3.26 -9.78
CA LEU A 92 -2.93 4.32 -10.02
C LEU A 92 -2.49 5.54 -9.22
N GLN A 93 -2.37 6.69 -9.86
CA GLN A 93 -1.98 7.94 -9.21
C GLN A 93 -3.00 9.03 -9.53
N TRP A 94 -3.22 9.95 -8.61
CA TRP A 94 -4.11 11.10 -8.78
C TRP A 94 -3.49 12.33 -8.16
N GLY A 95 -3.99 13.48 -8.59
CA GLY A 95 -3.64 14.73 -7.95
C GLY A 95 -4.29 15.95 -8.53
N SER A 96 -3.93 17.07 -7.94
CA SER A 96 -4.26 18.41 -8.38
C SER A 96 -3.02 19.32 -8.32
N PHE A 97 -3.01 20.31 -9.20
CA PHE A 97 -2.02 21.37 -9.26
C PHE A 97 -2.78 22.68 -9.47
N TYR A 98 -2.56 23.67 -8.60
CA TYR A 98 -3.22 24.98 -8.72
C TYR A 98 -2.16 26.05 -9.00
N TYR A 99 -2.55 27.05 -9.80
CA TYR A 99 -1.71 28.18 -10.17
C TYR A 99 -2.51 29.48 -10.05
N ASN A 100 -1.79 30.57 -9.81
CA ASN A 100 -2.35 31.92 -9.88
C ASN A 100 -2.47 32.36 -11.36
N ASP A 101 -3.04 33.54 -11.57
CA ASP A 101 -3.17 34.18 -12.88
C ASP A 101 -1.91 34.02 -13.76
N LEU A 102 -2.11 33.66 -15.03
CA LEU A 102 -1.02 33.36 -15.95
C LEU A 102 -0.79 34.50 -16.95
N PRO A 103 0.46 34.72 -17.36
CA PRO A 103 0.82 35.83 -18.26
C PRO A 103 0.42 35.59 -19.72
N SER A 104 -0.12 34.41 -20.05
CA SER A 104 -0.41 33.97 -21.41
C SER A 104 -1.70 33.16 -21.44
N TRP A 105 -2.38 33.16 -22.57
CA TRP A 105 -3.56 32.33 -22.79
C TRP A 105 -3.25 30.84 -22.89
N ASN A 106 -2.03 30.48 -23.32
CA ASN A 106 -1.59 29.09 -23.42
C ASN A 106 -0.33 28.90 -22.58
N ASN A 107 -0.38 27.93 -21.67
CA ASN A 107 0.68 27.66 -20.71
C ASN A 107 0.95 26.16 -20.62
N THR A 108 2.16 25.82 -20.16
CA THR A 108 2.55 24.45 -19.89
C THR A 108 3.09 24.30 -18.48
N PHE A 109 2.67 23.24 -17.79
CA PHE A 109 3.16 22.88 -16.46
C PHE A 109 3.68 21.46 -16.46
N ASP A 110 4.87 21.24 -15.91
CA ASP A 110 5.34 19.89 -15.61
C ASP A 110 4.83 19.47 -14.23
N ILE A 111 3.86 18.56 -14.22
CA ILE A 111 3.22 18.06 -12.99
C ILE A 111 3.86 16.73 -12.62
N THR A 112 4.47 16.69 -11.43
CA THR A 112 5.18 15.51 -10.90
C THR A 112 4.20 14.54 -10.25
N TYR A 113 4.37 13.24 -10.50
CA TYR A 113 3.58 12.22 -9.82
C TYR A 113 4.05 12.03 -8.38
N PRO A 114 3.17 11.60 -7.45
CA PRO A 114 3.57 11.21 -6.10
C PRO A 114 4.72 10.21 -6.05
N ILE A 115 4.74 9.23 -6.97
CA ILE A 115 5.85 8.30 -7.18
C ILE A 115 6.13 8.12 -8.67
N ALA A 116 7.37 7.80 -9.03
CA ALA A 116 7.68 7.45 -10.41
C ALA A 116 7.07 6.09 -10.80
N PHE A 117 6.51 5.99 -12.01
CA PHE A 117 6.18 4.72 -12.64
C PHE A 117 7.47 3.97 -12.99
N PRO A 118 7.73 2.76 -12.47
CA PRO A 118 9.00 2.06 -12.68
C PRO A 118 9.35 1.82 -14.15
N ASN A 119 8.37 1.50 -14.98
CA ASN A 119 8.58 1.11 -16.38
C ASN A 119 7.97 2.12 -17.35
N LYS A 120 6.65 2.35 -17.27
CA LYS A 120 5.92 3.14 -18.26
C LYS A 120 4.59 3.69 -17.75
N VAL A 121 4.28 4.91 -18.18
CA VAL A 121 2.94 5.51 -18.08
C VAL A 121 2.07 5.05 -19.25
N LEU A 122 0.90 4.49 -18.95
CA LEU A 122 -0.04 4.01 -19.97
C LEU A 122 -1.02 5.11 -20.38
N SER A 123 -1.52 5.88 -19.42
CA SER A 123 -2.45 6.98 -19.68
C SER A 123 -2.42 8.01 -18.57
N VAL A 124 -2.66 9.26 -18.93
CA VAL A 124 -3.00 10.35 -18.03
C VAL A 124 -4.22 11.05 -18.59
N VAL A 125 -5.26 11.18 -17.76
CA VAL A 125 -6.40 12.04 -18.05
C VAL A 125 -6.31 13.25 -17.14
N ALA A 126 -6.45 14.43 -17.73
CA ALA A 126 -6.39 15.70 -17.02
C ALA A 126 -7.57 16.57 -17.42
N CYS A 127 -8.03 17.40 -16.49
CA CYS A 127 -9.05 18.39 -16.71
C CYS A 127 -8.72 19.68 -15.95
N GLY A 128 -9.32 20.78 -16.39
CA GLY A 128 -9.23 22.05 -15.69
C GLY A 128 -9.87 21.98 -14.30
N ALA A 129 -9.36 22.77 -13.38
CA ALA A 129 -9.87 22.94 -12.03
C ALA A 129 -9.75 24.41 -11.60
N GLY A 130 -10.39 24.76 -10.48
CA GLY A 130 -10.40 26.14 -9.96
C GLY A 130 -11.63 26.93 -10.41
N TYR A 131 -11.54 28.26 -10.31
CA TYR A 131 -12.63 29.19 -10.68
C TYR A 131 -12.66 29.44 -12.19
N GLN A 132 -11.49 29.38 -12.85
CA GLN A 132 -11.36 29.59 -14.29
C GLN A 132 -11.58 28.29 -15.09
N GLY A 133 -12.33 28.37 -16.19
CA GLY A 133 -12.44 27.29 -17.16
C GLY A 133 -11.12 27.10 -17.92
N THR A 134 -10.43 25.99 -17.69
CA THR A 134 -9.06 25.75 -18.18
C THR A 134 -8.94 24.40 -18.90
N PRO A 135 -9.36 24.30 -20.18
CA PRO A 135 -9.17 23.09 -20.96
C PRO A 135 -7.73 22.62 -20.86
N THR A 136 -7.57 21.39 -20.39
CA THR A 136 -6.26 20.83 -20.08
C THR A 136 -6.06 19.56 -20.87
N ASN A 137 -4.91 19.46 -21.53
CA ASN A 137 -4.46 18.23 -22.18
C ASN A 137 -3.19 17.73 -21.49
N ALA A 138 -3.15 16.44 -21.15
CA ALA A 138 -1.94 15.80 -20.67
C ALA A 138 -1.11 15.32 -21.86
N ALA A 139 0.16 15.72 -21.90
CA ALA A 139 1.08 15.39 -22.97
C ALA A 139 2.48 15.08 -22.40
N THR A 140 3.36 14.56 -23.25
CA THR A 140 4.75 14.23 -22.89
C THR A 140 4.83 13.40 -21.61
N LEU A 141 4.21 12.21 -21.64
CA LEU A 141 4.16 11.33 -20.48
C LEU A 141 5.56 10.74 -20.21
N ARG A 142 6.15 11.09 -19.08
CA ARG A 142 7.42 10.54 -18.58
C ARG A 142 7.13 9.70 -17.34
N ASN A 143 8.10 8.92 -16.87
CA ASN A 143 7.88 8.06 -15.72
C ASN A 143 7.70 8.83 -14.40
N HIS A 144 8.20 10.06 -14.30
CA HIS A 144 8.17 10.88 -13.07
C HIS A 144 7.25 12.11 -13.16
N ASN A 145 6.84 12.51 -14.35
CA ASN A 145 5.94 13.66 -14.56
C ASN A 145 5.20 13.56 -15.91
N PHE A 146 4.30 14.50 -16.14
CA PHE A 146 3.74 14.80 -17.44
C PHE A 146 3.67 16.31 -17.64
N THR A 147 3.60 16.75 -18.89
CA THR A 147 3.37 18.15 -19.23
C THR A 147 1.87 18.38 -19.45
N ALA A 148 1.26 19.21 -18.61
CA ALA A 148 -0.09 19.70 -18.80
C ALA A 148 -0.08 20.93 -19.70
N TYR A 149 -0.77 20.87 -20.84
CA TYR A 149 -1.09 22.02 -21.67
C TYR A 149 -2.39 22.61 -21.19
N VAL A 150 -2.33 23.84 -20.70
CA VAL A 150 -3.45 24.57 -20.13
C VAL A 150 -3.75 25.75 -21.02
N ARG A 151 -5.02 25.90 -21.41
CA ARG A 151 -5.52 27.10 -22.07
C ARG A 151 -6.46 27.85 -21.14
N GLU A 152 -6.19 29.12 -20.91
CA GLU A 152 -7.08 30.01 -20.19
C GLU A 152 -8.25 30.45 -21.09
N MET A 153 -9.42 30.64 -20.49
CA MET A 153 -10.63 31.06 -21.22
C MET A 153 -11.22 32.40 -20.75
N TYR A 154 -10.77 32.92 -19.61
CA TYR A 154 -11.22 34.21 -19.09
C TYR A 154 -10.14 35.26 -19.24
N ALA A 155 -10.53 36.49 -19.60
CA ALA A 155 -9.63 37.62 -19.80
C ALA A 155 -9.24 38.36 -18.50
N GLY A 156 -9.89 38.02 -17.38
CA GLY A 156 -9.60 38.57 -16.06
C GLY A 156 -8.58 37.73 -15.31
N ALA A 157 -7.81 38.39 -14.44
CA ALA A 157 -6.79 37.73 -13.64
C ALA A 157 -7.42 36.77 -12.62
N GLU A 158 -7.36 35.47 -12.89
CA GLU A 158 -8.02 34.45 -12.05
C GLU A 158 -7.12 33.24 -11.82
N ALA A 159 -7.24 32.65 -10.63
CA ALA A 159 -6.53 31.42 -10.30
C ALA A 159 -7.21 30.21 -10.98
N GLY A 160 -6.38 29.29 -11.47
CA GLY A 160 -6.80 28.06 -12.12
C GLY A 160 -6.10 26.84 -11.54
N GLY A 161 -6.30 25.70 -12.18
CA GLY A 161 -5.68 24.46 -11.78
C GLY A 161 -5.92 23.33 -12.76
N VAL A 162 -5.29 22.22 -12.45
CA VAL A 162 -5.37 20.95 -13.17
C VAL A 162 -5.70 19.87 -12.16
N ARG A 163 -6.68 19.03 -12.46
CA ARG A 163 -6.90 17.73 -11.79
C ARG A 163 -6.57 16.63 -12.76
N TRP A 164 -5.99 15.54 -12.25
CA TRP A 164 -5.53 14.46 -13.11
C TRP A 164 -5.58 13.10 -12.44
N PHE A 165 -5.65 12.08 -13.28
CA PHE A 165 -5.54 10.67 -12.93
C PHE A 165 -4.60 9.98 -13.93
N ALA A 166 -3.70 9.14 -13.41
CA ALA A 166 -2.69 8.44 -14.19
C ALA A 166 -2.67 6.94 -13.85
N ILE A 167 -2.35 6.13 -14.85
CA ILE A 167 -2.14 4.68 -14.72
C ILE A 167 -0.87 4.24 -15.45
N GLY A 168 -0.15 3.30 -14.86
CA GLY A 168 1.12 2.77 -15.38
C GLY A 168 1.66 1.64 -14.50
N PHE A 169 2.90 1.23 -14.74
CA PHE A 169 3.63 0.22 -13.95
C PHE A 169 5.15 0.39 -14.10
#